data_AF-A0AAP0PXL3-F1
#
_entry.id   AF-A0AAP0PXL3-F1
#
_cell.length_a   1.000
_cell.length_b   1.000
_cell.length_c   1.000
_cell.angle_alpha   90.00
_cell.angle_beta   90.00
_cell.angle_gamma   90.00
#
_symmetry.space_group_name_H-M   'P 1'
#
loop_
_entity.id
_entity.type
_entity.pdbx_description
1 polymer ?
#
loop_
_entity_poly.entity_id
_entity_poly.type
_entity_poly.pdbx_seq_one_letter_code
_entity_poly.pdbx_strand_id
1 'polypeptide(L)'
;MKMMESSDDDERLYNYSLLFLYVSGICNLFILQFLQAPYGKHFSPRWGPAISPTLAWLLMESPSVFLTLLLFPRGLHSSSPRSLSLISLFLLHYLHRTFVYPFRLPPSSNKTPISIALLAFSFNLLNSYLQSRSISHYVDYDAEGGMGFWARFLGGLLVFLWGMSVNVRSDLALVRLRGEGRGYRVPRGGGLRGSAVLIILGRLLSGLGGLS
;
A
#
# COMPACT_ATOMS: atom_id res chain seq x y z
N MET A 1 13.55 8.69 32.08
CA MET A 1 14.59 9.28 31.21
C MET A 1 14.76 8.46 29.92
N LYS A 2 15.25 7.20 29.96
CA LYS A 2 15.45 6.36 28.75
C LYS A 2 14.17 6.04 27.94
N MET A 3 13.01 5.90 28.60
CA MET A 3 11.70 5.69 27.95
C MET A 3 11.14 6.95 27.29
N MET A 4 11.56 8.13 27.75
CA MET A 4 11.11 9.42 27.23
C MET A 4 11.95 9.82 26.01
N GLU A 5 13.25 9.54 26.07
CA GLU A 5 14.20 9.71 24.96
C GLU A 5 13.87 8.80 23.76
N SER A 6 13.47 7.54 23.99
CA SER A 6 13.07 6.66 22.87
C SER A 6 11.73 7.04 22.22
N SER A 7 10.86 7.75 22.93
CA SER A 7 9.58 8.22 22.39
C SER A 7 9.80 9.40 21.45
N ASP A 8 10.65 10.35 21.85
CA ASP A 8 11.01 11.52 21.05
C ASP A 8 11.76 11.11 19.76
N ASP A 9 12.65 10.12 19.85
CA ASP A 9 13.38 9.61 18.68
C ASP A 9 12.46 8.89 17.68
N ASP A 10 11.48 8.11 18.15
CA ASP A 10 10.50 7.46 17.26
C ASP A 10 9.57 8.49 16.60
N GLU A 11 9.14 9.53 17.32
CA GLU A 11 8.34 10.61 16.74
C GLU A 11 9.12 11.40 15.67
N ARG A 12 10.40 11.69 15.91
CA ARG A 12 11.27 12.30 14.89
C ARG A 12 11.42 11.41 13.68
N LEU A 13 11.65 10.12 13.88
CA LEU A 13 11.75 9.14 12.80
C LEU A 13 10.45 9.09 11.99
N TYR A 14 9.29 9.06 12.66
CA TYR A 14 7.98 9.08 12.05
C TYR A 14 7.78 10.35 11.19
N ASN A 15 8.05 11.53 11.73
CA ASN A 15 7.88 12.79 11.04
C ASN A 15 8.81 12.93 9.81
N TYR A 16 10.08 12.56 9.93
CA TYR A 16 11.00 12.57 8.80
C TYR A 16 10.63 11.53 7.73
N SER A 17 10.19 10.34 8.15
CA SER A 17 9.70 9.29 7.26
C SER A 17 8.48 9.74 6.48
N LEU A 18 7.55 10.43 7.15
CA LEU A 18 6.34 10.98 6.55
C LEU A 18 6.67 12.07 5.52
N LEU A 19 7.55 13.01 5.89
CA LEU A 19 8.03 14.05 4.99
C LEU A 19 8.72 13.45 3.75
N PHE A 20 9.63 12.50 3.97
CA PHE A 20 10.32 11.80 2.89
C PHE A 20 9.33 11.12 1.95
N LEU A 21 8.31 10.43 2.47
CA LEU A 21 7.32 9.75 1.64
C LEU A 21 6.49 10.73 0.81
N TYR A 22 6.10 11.88 1.38
CA TYR A 22 5.40 12.92 0.62
C TYR A 22 6.26 13.53 -0.48
N VAL A 23 7.50 13.92 -0.16
CA VAL A 23 8.43 14.50 -1.14
C VAL A 23 8.75 13.48 -2.24
N SER A 24 9.05 12.24 -1.87
CA SER A 24 9.31 11.15 -2.80
C SER A 24 8.11 10.87 -3.70
N GLY A 25 6.89 10.88 -3.15
CA GLY A 25 5.65 10.72 -3.92
C GLY A 25 5.49 11.81 -4.98
N ILE A 26 5.73 13.07 -4.62
CA ILE A 26 5.69 14.21 -5.54
C ILE A 26 6.77 14.07 -6.61
N CYS A 27 8.01 13.81 -6.23
CA CYS A 27 9.11 13.60 -7.16
C CYS A 27 8.81 12.46 -8.14
N ASN A 28 8.26 11.35 -7.66
CA ASN A 28 7.91 10.20 -8.49
C ASN A 28 6.78 10.52 -9.49
N LEU A 29 5.79 11.33 -9.09
CA LEU A 29 4.75 11.81 -10.01
C LEU A 29 5.36 12.61 -11.18
N PHE A 30 6.34 13.48 -10.90
CA PHE A 30 7.05 14.22 -11.95
C PHE A 30 7.95 13.33 -12.79
N ILE A 31 8.76 12.47 -12.15
CA ILE A 31 9.71 11.59 -12.85
C ILE A 31 8.97 10.62 -13.78
N LEU A 32 7.86 10.03 -13.35
CA LEU A 32 7.09 9.07 -14.15
C LEU A 32 6.38 9.68 -15.36
N GLN A 33 6.27 11.02 -15.45
CA GLN A 33 5.83 11.69 -16.68
C GLN A 33 6.89 11.63 -17.79
N PHE A 34 8.17 11.55 -17.42
CA PHE A 34 9.30 11.57 -18.36
C PHE A 34 10.01 10.22 -18.50
N LEU A 35 10.02 9.40 -17.45
CA LEU A 35 10.71 8.12 -17.38
C LEU A 35 9.74 6.99 -17.05
N GLN A 36 9.66 6.00 -17.92
CA GLN A 36 8.86 4.80 -17.67
C GLN A 36 9.65 3.83 -16.80
N ALA A 37 9.07 3.38 -15.69
CA ALA A 37 9.71 2.43 -14.79
C ALA A 37 10.11 1.14 -15.56
N PRO A 38 11.35 0.65 -15.42
CA PRO A 38 11.88 -0.47 -16.19
C PRO A 38 11.39 -1.82 -15.64
N TYR A 39 10.07 -2.00 -15.68
CA TYR A 39 9.38 -3.22 -15.26
C TYR A 39 8.29 -3.62 -16.25
N GLY A 40 7.98 -4.91 -16.33
CA GLY A 40 6.97 -5.44 -17.24
C GLY A 40 7.35 -5.27 -18.72
N LYS A 41 6.74 -4.28 -19.40
CA LYS A 41 6.93 -4.02 -20.84
C LYS A 41 8.31 -3.43 -21.17
N HIS A 42 8.93 -2.75 -20.20
CA HIS A 42 10.20 -2.03 -20.36
C HIS A 42 11.35 -2.75 -19.65
N PHE A 43 11.29 -4.09 -19.59
CA PHE A 43 12.33 -4.89 -18.97
C PHE A 43 13.69 -4.56 -19.60
N SER A 44 14.66 -4.22 -18.76
CA SER A 44 16.05 -4.02 -19.16
C SER A 44 16.97 -4.85 -18.26
N PRO A 45 17.86 -5.68 -18.83
CA PRO A 45 18.80 -6.49 -18.05
C PRO A 45 19.84 -5.65 -17.29
N ARG A 46 19.92 -4.33 -17.54
CA ARG A 46 20.80 -3.40 -16.82
C ARG A 46 20.43 -3.22 -15.34
N TRP A 47 19.24 -3.65 -14.92
CA TRP A 47 18.72 -3.51 -13.55
C TRP A 47 18.99 -4.74 -12.67
N GLY A 48 19.93 -5.60 -13.05
CA GLY A 48 20.35 -6.77 -12.27
C GLY A 48 19.58 -8.06 -12.60
N PRO A 49 19.82 -9.15 -11.85
CA PRO A 49 19.24 -10.45 -12.16
C PRO A 49 17.71 -10.43 -12.05
N ALA A 50 17.07 -11.14 -12.98
CA ALA A 50 15.62 -11.18 -13.08
C ALA A 50 15.05 -12.38 -12.32
N ILE A 51 14.18 -12.12 -11.36
CA ILE A 51 13.50 -13.13 -10.54
C ILE A 51 12.10 -13.43 -11.09
N SER A 52 11.52 -14.54 -10.64
CA SER A 52 10.15 -14.91 -11.05
C SER A 52 9.16 -13.84 -10.60
N PRO A 53 8.12 -13.56 -11.40
CA PRO A 53 7.16 -12.50 -11.10
C PRO A 53 6.45 -12.75 -9.77
N THR A 54 6.08 -14.00 -9.45
CA THR A 54 5.47 -14.37 -8.17
C THR A 54 6.39 -14.05 -6.98
N LEU A 55 7.68 -14.42 -7.06
CA LEU A 55 8.64 -14.11 -5.99
C LEU A 55 8.89 -12.61 -5.86
N ALA A 56 8.95 -11.87 -6.96
CA ALA A 56 9.13 -10.43 -6.92
C ALA A 56 7.96 -9.73 -6.23
N TRP A 57 6.72 -10.13 -6.55
CA TRP A 57 5.52 -9.60 -5.93
C TRP A 57 5.42 -9.96 -4.45
N LEU A 58 5.70 -11.22 -4.09
CA LEU A 58 5.77 -11.65 -2.70
C LEU A 58 6.81 -10.83 -1.93
N LEU A 59 8.01 -10.69 -2.48
CA LEU A 59 9.08 -9.93 -1.84
C LEU A 59 8.63 -8.49 -1.61
N MET A 60 8.23 -7.76 -2.65
CA MET A 60 7.95 -6.33 -2.51
C MET A 60 6.73 -6.01 -1.64
N GLU A 61 5.69 -6.85 -1.63
CA GLU A 61 4.45 -6.59 -0.86
C GLU A 61 4.45 -7.23 0.54
N SER A 62 5.34 -8.19 0.82
CA SER A 62 5.42 -8.87 2.13
C SER A 62 5.68 -7.95 3.34
N PRO A 63 6.50 -6.88 3.25
CA PRO A 63 6.71 -5.96 4.38
C PRO A 63 5.41 -5.42 4.92
N SER A 64 4.44 -5.18 4.04
CA SER A 64 3.18 -4.55 4.42
C SER A 64 2.31 -5.40 5.32
N VAL A 65 2.42 -6.72 5.21
CA VAL A 65 1.72 -7.64 6.11
C VAL A 65 2.55 -7.84 7.38
N PHE A 66 3.81 -8.26 7.23
CA PHE A 66 4.61 -8.69 8.38
C PHE A 66 4.96 -7.53 9.31
N LEU A 67 5.34 -6.38 8.77
CA LEU A 67 5.67 -5.22 9.59
C LEU A 67 4.43 -4.68 10.31
N THR A 68 3.27 -4.69 9.65
CA THR A 68 2.02 -4.27 10.27
C THR A 68 1.62 -5.17 11.43
N LEU A 69 1.68 -6.49 11.23
CA LEU A 69 1.42 -7.47 12.30
C LEU A 69 2.41 -7.34 13.46
N LEU A 70 3.65 -6.94 13.17
CA LEU A 70 4.67 -6.71 14.20
C LEU A 70 4.43 -5.40 14.96
N LEU A 71 4.18 -4.29 14.27
CA LEU A 71 4.15 -2.96 14.88
C LEU A 71 2.79 -2.59 15.49
N PHE A 72 1.69 -3.04 14.89
CA PHE A 72 0.36 -2.65 15.33
C PHE A 72 0.08 -3.00 16.81
N PRO A 73 0.38 -4.23 17.31
CA PRO A 73 0.12 -4.58 18.71
C PRO A 73 0.96 -3.80 19.75
N ARG A 74 2.02 -3.10 19.29
CA ARG A 74 2.88 -2.28 20.15
C ARG A 74 2.40 -0.83 20.27
N GLY A 75 1.29 -0.49 19.64
CA GLY A 75 0.70 0.85 19.72
C GLY A 75 -0.20 1.03 20.95
N LEU A 76 -0.28 2.27 21.43
CA LEU A 76 -1.09 2.69 22.58
C LEU A 76 -2.59 2.41 22.37
N HIS A 77 -3.08 2.56 21.13
CA HIS A 77 -4.48 2.38 20.74
C HIS A 77 -4.75 1.04 20.04
N SER A 78 -3.83 0.07 20.14
CA SER A 78 -3.93 -1.21 19.44
C SER A 78 -5.16 -2.06 19.81
N SER A 79 -5.68 -1.87 21.02
CA SER A 79 -6.90 -2.53 21.50
C SER A 79 -8.19 -1.78 21.18
N SER A 80 -8.11 -0.56 20.62
CA SER A 80 -9.29 0.23 20.28
C SER A 80 -10.07 -0.43 19.14
N PRO A 81 -11.40 -0.63 19.26
CA PRO A 81 -12.23 -1.15 18.16
C PRO A 81 -12.11 -0.30 16.88
N ARG A 82 -11.87 1.01 17.02
CA ARG A 82 -11.72 1.93 15.89
C ARG A 82 -10.42 1.66 15.14
N SER A 83 -9.28 1.63 15.84
CA SER A 83 -7.98 1.29 15.24
C SER A 83 -7.96 -0.13 14.66
N LEU A 84 -8.58 -1.09 15.34
CA LEU A 84 -8.71 -2.46 14.86
C LEU A 84 -9.51 -2.56 13.55
N SER A 85 -10.59 -1.78 13.42
CA SER A 85 -11.40 -1.76 12.20
C SER A 85 -10.61 -1.23 10.99
N LEU A 86 -9.82 -0.17 11.17
CA LEU A 86 -8.99 0.43 10.12
C LEU A 86 -7.84 -0.50 9.71
N ILE A 87 -7.11 -1.06 10.67
CA ILE A 87 -5.99 -1.95 10.35
C ILE A 87 -6.46 -3.25 9.71
N SER A 88 -7.66 -3.73 10.05
CA SER A 88 -8.23 -4.93 9.44
C SER A 88 -8.48 -4.74 7.95
N LEU A 89 -8.97 -3.58 7.50
CA LEU A 89 -9.12 -3.28 6.07
C LEU A 89 -7.77 -3.19 5.36
N PHE A 90 -6.78 -2.57 6.01
CA PHE A 90 -5.41 -2.51 5.50
C PHE A 90 -4.82 -3.91 5.33
N LEU A 91 -4.89 -4.75 6.36
CA LEU A 91 -4.42 -6.14 6.31
C LEU A 91 -5.20 -6.96 5.28
N LEU A 92 -6.52 -6.83 5.19
CA LEU A 92 -7.32 -7.54 4.18
C LEU A 92 -6.84 -7.24 2.76
N HIS A 93 -6.59 -5.95 2.46
CA HIS A 93 -6.06 -5.53 1.18
C HIS A 93 -4.69 -6.15 0.89
N TYR A 94 -3.75 -6.02 1.83
CA TYR A 94 -2.38 -6.50 1.64
C TYR A 94 -2.27 -8.02 1.70
N LEU A 95 -3.11 -8.74 2.45
CA LEU A 95 -3.18 -10.21 2.41
C LEU A 95 -3.61 -10.69 1.02
N HIS A 96 -4.62 -10.05 0.41
CA HIS A 96 -4.99 -10.36 -0.96
C HIS A 96 -3.85 -10.03 -1.94
N ARG A 97 -3.20 -8.87 -1.80
CA ARG A 97 -2.16 -8.42 -2.74
C ARG A 97 -0.86 -9.20 -2.62
N THR A 98 -0.46 -9.59 -1.42
CA THR A 98 0.77 -10.34 -1.13
C THR A 98 0.59 -11.81 -1.39
N PHE A 99 -0.52 -12.42 -0.97
CA PHE A 99 -0.69 -13.88 -1.10
C PHE A 99 -1.59 -14.26 -2.27
N VAL A 100 -2.78 -13.68 -2.42
CA VAL A 100 -3.73 -14.15 -3.45
C VAL A 100 -3.31 -13.76 -4.86
N TYR A 101 -2.89 -12.53 -5.08
CA TYR A 101 -2.54 -12.02 -6.41
C TYR A 101 -1.31 -12.72 -7.02
N PRO A 102 -0.17 -12.89 -6.32
CA PRO A 102 1.05 -13.39 -6.95
C PRO A 102 0.97 -14.86 -7.36
N PHE A 103 0.19 -15.67 -6.64
CA PHE A 103 -0.06 -17.07 -7.01
C PHE A 103 -1.03 -17.22 -8.19
N ARG A 104 -1.76 -16.16 -8.57
CA ARG A 104 -2.57 -16.13 -9.79
C ARG A 104 -1.79 -15.71 -11.02
N LEU A 105 -0.54 -15.25 -10.87
CA LEU A 105 0.28 -14.86 -12.01
C LEU A 105 0.70 -16.08 -12.82
N PRO A 106 0.47 -16.10 -14.15
CA PRO A 106 0.90 -17.22 -14.98
C PRO A 106 2.43 -17.25 -15.10
N PRO A 107 3.06 -18.44 -15.21
CA PRO A 107 4.51 -18.58 -15.38
C PRO A 107 5.07 -17.84 -16.60
N SER A 108 4.24 -17.59 -17.62
CA SER A 108 4.55 -16.79 -18.81
C SER A 108 4.72 -15.30 -18.55
N SER A 109 4.43 -14.83 -17.32
CA SER A 109 4.57 -13.42 -16.96
C SER A 109 6.04 -12.97 -17.02
N ASN A 110 6.25 -11.73 -17.46
CA ASN A 110 7.59 -11.15 -17.54
C ASN A 110 8.31 -11.17 -16.19
N LYS A 111 9.61 -11.51 -16.22
CA LYS A 111 10.47 -11.48 -15.04
C LYS A 111 10.67 -10.06 -14.53
N THR A 112 10.97 -9.96 -13.23
CA THR A 112 11.18 -8.69 -12.54
C THR A 112 12.65 -8.53 -12.17
N PRO A 113 13.32 -7.42 -12.50
CA PRO A 113 14.65 -7.16 -11.96
C PRO A 113 14.62 -7.07 -10.43
N ILE A 114 15.57 -7.71 -9.76
CA ILE A 114 15.61 -7.73 -8.29
C ILE A 114 15.76 -6.33 -7.69
N SER A 115 16.48 -5.42 -8.35
CA SER A 115 16.65 -4.05 -7.89
C SER A 115 15.32 -3.29 -7.79
N ILE A 116 14.43 -3.47 -8.77
CA ILE A 116 13.08 -2.90 -8.77
C ILE A 116 12.27 -3.48 -7.60
N ALA A 117 12.35 -4.79 -7.39
CA ALA A 117 11.65 -5.45 -6.29
C ALA A 117 12.15 -4.96 -4.92
N LEU A 118 13.46 -4.71 -4.77
CA LEU A 118 14.06 -4.17 -3.55
C LEU A 118 13.67 -2.71 -3.31
N LEU A 119 13.63 -1.87 -4.35
CA LEU A 119 13.12 -0.50 -4.23
C LEU A 119 11.67 -0.48 -3.76
N ALA A 120 10.83 -1.34 -4.35
CA ALA A 120 9.44 -1.48 -3.96
C ALA A 120 9.30 -2.06 -2.53
N PHE A 121 10.16 -3.01 -2.14
CA PHE A 121 10.25 -3.52 -0.78
C PHE A 121 10.55 -2.40 0.22
N SER A 122 11.57 -1.57 -0.03
CA SER A 122 11.94 -0.47 0.86
C SER A 122 10.82 0.57 0.99
N PHE A 123 10.15 0.89 -0.12
CA PHE A 123 8.99 1.78 -0.11
C PHE A 123 7.84 1.21 0.73
N ASN A 124 7.49 -0.06 0.51
CA ASN A 124 6.42 -0.72 1.26
C ASN A 124 6.77 -0.87 2.73
N LEU A 125 8.03 -1.14 3.07
CA LEU A 125 8.52 -1.17 4.45
C LEU A 125 8.27 0.17 5.15
N LEU A 126 8.66 1.28 4.51
CA LEU A 126 8.45 2.63 5.06
C LEU A 126 6.97 2.97 5.18
N ASN A 127 6.20 2.71 4.11
CA ASN A 127 4.77 2.98 4.08
C ASN A 127 4.03 2.21 5.18
N SER A 128 4.37 0.95 5.39
CA SER A 128 3.72 0.13 6.41
C SER A 128 4.15 0.45 7.83
N TYR A 129 5.39 0.93 8.04
CA TYR A 129 5.79 1.56 9.30
C TYR A 129 4.88 2.75 9.60
N LEU A 130 4.78 3.70 8.66
CA LEU A 130 3.98 4.92 8.83
C LEU A 130 2.51 4.63 9.09
N GLN A 131 1.88 3.78 8.27
CA GLN A 131 0.47 3.44 8.41
C GLN A 131 0.19 2.71 9.73
N SER A 132 1.05 1.76 10.11
CA SER A 132 0.86 1.00 11.36
C SER A 132 1.04 1.87 12.58
N ARG A 133 2.10 2.69 12.65
CA ARG A 133 2.36 3.60 13.78
C ARG A 133 1.30 4.71 13.87
N SER A 134 0.86 5.25 12.74
CA SER A 134 -0.22 6.24 12.70
C SER A 134 -1.51 5.67 13.30
N ILE A 135 -1.95 4.50 12.83
CA ILE A 135 -3.22 3.90 13.27
C ILE A 135 -3.14 3.37 14.72
N SER A 136 -1.99 2.83 15.13
CA SER A 136 -1.86 2.18 16.44
C SER A 136 -1.39 3.09 17.56
N HIS A 137 -0.67 4.18 17.28
CA HIS A 137 0.04 4.95 18.31
C HIS A 137 -0.20 6.47 18.25
N TYR A 138 -0.16 7.09 17.06
CA TYR A 138 -0.19 8.56 16.97
C TYR A 138 -1.59 9.16 16.81
N VAL A 139 -2.54 8.41 16.26
CA VAL A 139 -3.92 8.91 16.08
C VAL A 139 -4.83 8.28 17.12
N ASP A 140 -5.37 9.11 18.00
CA ASP A 140 -6.43 8.71 18.92
C ASP A 140 -7.80 8.86 18.25
N TYR A 141 -8.29 7.74 17.69
CA TYR A 141 -9.62 7.71 17.07
C TYR A 141 -10.76 7.72 18.09
N ASP A 142 -10.48 7.52 19.39
CA ASP A 142 -11.47 7.51 20.45
C ASP A 142 -11.73 8.93 21.00
N ALA A 143 -10.79 9.86 20.80
CA ALA A 143 -10.87 11.25 21.25
C ALA A 143 -12.04 12.05 20.65
N GLU A 144 -12.44 11.79 19.39
CA GLU A 144 -13.54 12.54 18.75
C GLU A 144 -14.93 12.23 19.35
N GLY A 145 -15.11 11.11 20.05
CA GLY A 145 -16.39 10.70 20.62
C GLY A 145 -17.53 10.48 19.60
N GLY A 146 -18.58 9.74 20.01
CA GLY A 146 -19.82 9.63 19.24
C GLY A 146 -19.80 8.79 17.95
N MET A 147 -20.86 8.93 17.13
CA MET A 147 -21.11 8.16 15.90
C MET A 147 -20.36 8.71 14.65
N GLY A 148 -19.73 9.88 14.74
CA GLY A 148 -19.07 10.54 13.59
C GLY A 148 -17.98 9.68 12.97
N PHE A 149 -17.16 9.01 13.79
CA PHE A 149 -16.18 8.03 13.33
C PHE A 149 -16.83 6.92 12.50
N TRP A 150 -17.90 6.30 13.00
CA TRP A 150 -18.54 5.16 12.35
C TRP A 150 -19.21 5.54 11.03
N ALA A 151 -19.77 6.75 10.93
CA ALA A 151 -20.29 7.28 9.68
C ALA A 151 -19.18 7.46 8.63
N ARG A 152 -18.05 8.06 9.00
CA ARG A 152 -16.89 8.23 8.11
C ARG A 152 -16.26 6.89 7.76
N PHE A 153 -16.17 5.97 8.72
CA PHE A 153 -15.69 4.61 8.50
C PHE A 153 -16.58 3.86 7.51
N LEU A 154 -17.91 3.94 7.63
CA LEU A 154 -18.83 3.29 6.70
C LEU A 154 -18.72 3.87 5.28
N GLY A 155 -18.65 5.20 5.16
CA GLY A 155 -18.40 5.86 3.88
C GLY A 155 -17.07 5.40 3.26
N GLY A 156 -16.02 5.36 4.07
CA GLY A 156 -14.71 4.86 3.68
C GLY A 156 -14.72 3.38 3.29
N LEU A 157 -15.46 2.55 4.02
CA LEU A 157 -15.62 1.12 3.75
C LEU A 157 -16.28 0.88 2.39
N LEU A 158 -17.33 1.62 2.04
CA LEU A 158 -17.98 1.52 0.74
C LEU A 158 -17.02 1.87 -0.41
N VAL A 159 -16.26 2.96 -0.25
CA VAL A 159 -15.24 3.38 -1.22
C VAL A 159 -14.12 2.33 -1.33
N PHE A 160 -13.69 1.77 -0.21
CA PHE A 160 -12.68 0.71 -0.15
C PHE A 160 -13.16 -0.56 -0.86
N LEU A 161 -14.37 -1.04 -0.57
CA LEU A 161 -14.94 -2.25 -1.19
C LEU A 161 -15.14 -2.07 -2.69
N TRP A 162 -15.61 -0.90 -3.12
CA TRP A 162 -15.70 -0.55 -4.53
C TRP A 162 -14.33 -0.59 -5.21
N GLY A 163 -13.35 0.11 -4.64
CA GLY A 163 -11.98 0.14 -5.14
C GLY A 163 -11.33 -1.23 -5.22
N MET A 164 -11.48 -2.03 -4.17
CA MET A 164 -10.96 -3.40 -4.11
C MET A 164 -11.61 -4.27 -5.20
N SER A 165 -12.91 -4.16 -5.40
CA SER A 165 -13.63 -4.90 -6.43
C SER A 165 -13.15 -4.54 -7.84
N VAL A 166 -12.92 -3.26 -8.12
CA VAL A 166 -12.36 -2.79 -9.40
C VAL A 166 -10.92 -3.31 -9.58
N ASN A 167 -10.10 -3.24 -8.53
CA ASN A 167 -8.72 -3.70 -8.55
C ASN A 167 -8.62 -5.20 -8.86
N VAL A 168 -9.40 -6.03 -8.14
CA VAL A 168 -9.45 -7.49 -8.35
C VAL A 168 -9.92 -7.85 -9.76
N ARG A 169 -10.95 -7.18 -10.28
CA ARG A 169 -11.43 -7.43 -11.67
C ARG A 169 -10.36 -7.08 -12.69
N SER A 170 -9.67 -5.96 -12.50
CA SER A 170 -8.60 -5.51 -13.39
C SER A 170 -7.41 -6.48 -13.36
N ASP A 171 -7.02 -6.92 -12.17
CA ASP A 171 -5.96 -7.91 -11.96
C ASP A 171 -6.29 -9.24 -12.64
N LEU A 172 -7.52 -9.74 -12.49
CA LEU A 172 -7.97 -10.98 -13.14
C LEU A 172 -7.96 -10.85 -14.67
N ALA A 173 -8.36 -9.69 -15.20
CA ALA A 173 -8.27 -9.43 -16.64
C ALA A 173 -6.82 -9.46 -17.13
N LEU A 174 -5.89 -8.84 -16.40
CA LEU A 174 -4.45 -8.86 -16.74
C LEU A 174 -3.85 -10.27 -16.65
N VAL A 175 -4.23 -11.05 -15.64
CA VAL A 175 -3.81 -12.46 -15.50
C VAL A 175 -4.26 -13.29 -16.69
N ARG A 176 -5.53 -13.15 -17.12
CA ARG A 176 -6.06 -13.84 -18.30
C ARG A 176 -5.27 -13.49 -19.56
N LEU A 177 -5.04 -12.19 -19.78
CA LEU A 177 -4.27 -11.71 -20.94
C LEU A 177 -2.83 -12.23 -20.97
N ARG A 178 -2.17 -12.37 -19.81
CA ARG A 178 -0.80 -12.94 -19.73
C ARG A 178 -0.79 -14.45 -19.96
N GLY A 179 -1.88 -15.15 -19.60
CA GLY A 179 -2.03 -16.59 -19.82
C GLY A 179 -2.24 -16.97 -21.29
N GLU A 180 -2.83 -16.08 -22.10
CA GLU A 180 -3.09 -16.34 -23.53
C GLU A 180 -1.83 -16.41 -24.40
N GLY A 181 -0.65 -16.03 -23.89
CA GLY A 181 0.66 -16.19 -24.57
C GLY A 181 0.84 -15.38 -25.87
N ARG A 182 -0.21 -14.72 -26.36
CA ARG A 182 -0.19 -13.84 -27.52
C ARG A 182 0.15 -12.44 -27.02
N GLY A 183 1.29 -11.90 -27.44
CA GLY A 183 1.87 -10.63 -26.96
C GLY A 183 0.88 -9.48 -26.72
N TYR A 184 1.34 -8.51 -25.91
CA TYR A 184 0.57 -7.41 -25.30
C TYR A 184 -0.67 -6.95 -26.10
N ARG A 185 -1.86 -7.25 -25.59
CA ARG A 185 -3.12 -6.62 -26.03
C ARG A 185 -3.61 -5.66 -24.96
N VAL A 186 -3.94 -4.43 -25.38
CA VAL A 186 -4.64 -3.48 -24.51
C VAL A 186 -6.01 -4.07 -24.20
N PRO A 187 -6.42 -4.21 -22.93
CA PRO A 187 -7.75 -4.70 -22.58
C PRO A 187 -8.80 -3.75 -23.17
N ARG A 188 -9.52 -4.19 -24.21
CA ARG A 188 -10.72 -3.52 -24.73
C ARG A 188 -11.89 -3.90 -23.83
N GLY A 189 -12.02 -3.18 -22.72
CA GLY A 189 -13.10 -3.29 -21.75
C GLY A 189 -12.94 -2.18 -20.73
N GLY A 190 -13.62 -1.06 -20.97
CA GLY A 190 -13.47 0.18 -20.21
C GLY A 190 -13.71 -0.03 -18.71
N GLY A 191 -12.70 0.32 -17.93
CA GLY A 191 -12.72 0.37 -16.47
C GLY A 191 -11.40 0.97 -16.03
N LEU A 192 -11.39 2.29 -15.84
CA LEU A 192 -10.22 3.08 -15.47
C LEU A 192 -9.47 2.44 -14.27
N ARG A 193 -8.13 2.46 -14.36
CA ARG A 193 -7.17 2.02 -13.34
C ARG A 193 -7.47 2.67 -11.98
N GLY A 194 -8.09 1.91 -11.08
CA GLY A 194 -8.45 2.35 -9.73
C GLY A 194 -7.34 2.18 -8.70
N SER A 195 -6.12 2.66 -8.96
CA SER A 195 -5.01 2.61 -7.97
C SER A 195 -4.93 3.84 -7.05
N ALA A 196 -5.86 4.80 -7.16
CA ALA A 196 -5.86 6.02 -6.34
C ALA A 196 -6.69 5.93 -5.05
N VAL A 197 -7.25 4.76 -4.71
CA VAL A 197 -8.28 4.64 -3.67
C VAL A 197 -7.71 4.76 -2.25
N LEU A 198 -6.51 4.24 -1.97
CA LEU A 198 -5.93 4.32 -0.61
C LEU A 198 -5.51 5.74 -0.23
N ILE A 199 -5.01 6.54 -1.19
CA ILE A 199 -4.58 7.93 -0.97
C ILE A 199 -5.79 8.84 -0.75
N ILE A 200 -6.88 8.60 -1.47
CA ILE A 200 -8.15 9.33 -1.30
C ILE A 200 -8.81 8.96 0.04
N LEU A 201 -8.73 7.70 0.47
CA LEU A 201 -9.27 7.24 1.76
C LEU A 201 -8.55 7.90 2.95
N GLY A 202 -7.21 8.00 2.90
CA GLY A 202 -6.45 8.73 3.92
C GLY A 202 -6.82 10.21 3.99
N ARG A 203 -6.98 10.88 2.83
CA ARG A 203 -7.42 12.28 2.78
C ARG A 203 -8.86 12.51 3.24
N LEU A 204 -9.78 11.57 3.00
CA LEU A 204 -11.16 11.65 3.47
C LEU A 204 -11.27 11.43 4.99
N LEU A 205 -10.37 10.64 5.57
CA LEU A 205 -10.34 10.39 7.01
C LEU A 205 -9.58 11.49 7.77
N SER A 206 -8.54 12.09 7.18
CA SER A 206 -7.80 13.22 7.79
C SER A 206 -8.42 14.59 7.54
N GLY A 207 -9.32 14.71 6.56
CA GLY A 207 -9.82 15.98 6.07
C GLY A 207 -11.15 16.43 6.66
N LEU A 208 -11.25 16.61 7.99
CA LEU A 208 -12.22 17.50 8.65
C LEU A 208 -11.80 17.93 10.09
N GLY A 209 -10.54 17.79 10.49
CA GLY A 209 -10.06 18.14 11.84
C GLY A 209 -9.01 19.26 11.92
N GLY A 210 -8.74 19.99 10.84
CA GLY A 210 -7.61 20.93 10.74
C GLY A 210 -7.95 22.35 10.31
N LEU A 211 -9.19 22.80 10.52
CA LEU A 211 -9.61 24.20 10.37
C LEU A 211 -10.60 24.57 11.48
N SER A 212 -10.09 24.66 12.71
CA SER A 212 -10.60 25.51 13.79
C SER A 212 -9.56 25.59 14.88
#